data_AF-A0A3R7C5R6-F1
#
_entry.id   AF-A0A3R7C5R6-F1
#
_cell.length_a   1.000
_cell.length_b   1.000
_cell.length_c   1.000
_cell.angle_alpha   90.00
_cell.angle_beta   90.00
_cell.angle_gamma   90.00
#
_symmetry.space_group_name_H-M   'P 1'
#
loop_
_entity.id
_entity.type
_entity.pdbx_description
1 polymer ?
#
loop_
_entity_poly.entity_id
_entity_poly.type
_entity_poly.pdbx_seq_one_letter_code
_entity_poly.pdbx_strand_id
1 'polypeptide(L)'
;MKSIRFETGYKTFSINDDPDRTISFNPTDADIVQRFAKAIKELQSEKETMADIQLNPDGTAAINDMSSLEEASATLEKFNDLIKQKLNYIFNSDVYDVVFAGQSPFSIVGKDHKLLFEAFLEAAFEMVNEEVGAATQSRIGKYTDKYKK
;
A
#
# COMPACT_ATOMS: atom_id res chain seq x y z
N MET A 1 23.67 -9.28 -26.91
CA MET A 1 23.54 -8.38 -25.74
C MET A 1 24.14 -9.11 -24.53
N LYS A 2 24.93 -8.45 -23.67
CA LYS A 2 25.52 -9.08 -22.46
C LYS A 2 24.65 -8.74 -21.24
N SER A 3 24.49 -9.68 -20.31
CA SER A 3 23.66 -9.54 -19.09
C SER A 3 24.56 -9.52 -17.85
N ILE A 4 24.27 -8.58 -16.93
CA ILE A 4 24.84 -8.54 -15.58
C ILE A 4 23.89 -9.30 -14.66
N ARG A 5 24.43 -10.20 -13.82
CA ARG A 5 23.65 -11.08 -12.94
C ARG A 5 24.08 -10.89 -11.49
N PHE A 6 23.12 -10.63 -10.60
CA PHE A 6 23.29 -10.55 -9.15
C PHE A 6 21.96 -10.89 -8.46
N GLU A 7 22.03 -11.28 -7.19
CA GLU A 7 20.84 -11.56 -6.37
C GLU A 7 20.15 -10.25 -5.98
N THR A 8 18.86 -10.13 -6.28
CA THR A 8 18.09 -8.90 -6.01
C THR A 8 17.46 -8.89 -4.63
N GLY A 9 17.36 -10.05 -3.96
CA GLY A 9 16.79 -10.19 -2.62
C GLY A 9 15.28 -9.99 -2.53
N TYR A 10 14.58 -9.92 -3.67
CA TYR A 10 13.12 -9.79 -3.68
C TYR A 10 12.44 -11.06 -3.16
N LYS A 11 11.43 -10.86 -2.31
CA LYS A 11 10.42 -11.87 -1.97
C LYS A 11 9.09 -11.47 -2.59
N THR A 12 8.25 -12.46 -2.84
CA THR A 12 6.93 -12.29 -3.47
C THR A 12 5.86 -12.85 -2.54
N PHE A 13 4.76 -12.10 -2.39
CA PHE A 13 3.66 -12.37 -1.48
C PHE A 13 2.34 -12.30 -2.25
N SER A 14 1.49 -13.31 -2.08
CA SER A 14 0.12 -13.31 -2.63
C SER A 14 -0.83 -12.49 -1.76
N ILE A 15 -1.78 -11.83 -2.39
CA ILE A 15 -2.87 -11.12 -1.71
C ILE A 15 -4.04 -12.08 -1.55
N ASN A 16 -4.48 -12.34 -0.31
CA ASN A 16 -5.59 -13.24 0.01
C ASN A 16 -5.47 -14.63 -0.65
N ASP A 17 -4.26 -15.20 -0.60
CA ASP A 17 -3.93 -16.51 -1.18
C ASP A 17 -4.18 -16.65 -2.69
N ASP A 18 -4.34 -15.54 -3.41
CA ASP A 18 -4.50 -15.50 -4.86
C ASP A 18 -3.11 -15.47 -5.54
N PRO A 19 -2.72 -16.53 -6.28
CA PRO A 19 -1.41 -16.62 -6.90
C PRO A 19 -1.22 -15.66 -8.08
N ASP A 20 -2.29 -15.12 -8.65
CA ASP A 20 -2.24 -14.15 -9.73
C ASP A 20 -2.16 -12.71 -9.20
N ARG A 21 -2.38 -12.52 -7.89
CA ARG A 21 -2.31 -11.22 -7.22
C ARG A 21 -1.13 -11.16 -6.28
N THR A 22 0.05 -10.86 -6.84
CA THR A 22 1.30 -10.85 -6.06
C THR A 22 1.96 -9.49 -6.00
N ILE A 23 2.54 -9.17 -4.84
CA ILE A 23 3.42 -8.03 -4.65
C ILE A 23 4.82 -8.53 -4.28
N SER A 24 5.84 -7.87 -4.79
CA SER A 24 7.23 -8.19 -4.44
C SER A 24 7.96 -7.00 -3.86
N PHE A 25 8.79 -7.25 -2.85
CA PHE A 25 9.74 -6.27 -2.31
C PHE A 25 10.98 -6.97 -1.76
N ASN A 26 12.05 -6.22 -1.53
CA ASN A 26 13.25 -6.73 -0.87
C ASN A 26 13.16 -6.48 0.64
N PRO A 27 13.07 -7.50 1.51
CA PRO A 27 13.01 -7.30 2.97
C PRO A 27 14.24 -6.64 3.58
N THR A 28 15.37 -6.60 2.86
CA THR A 28 16.58 -5.89 3.32
C THR A 28 16.58 -4.39 2.97
N ASP A 29 15.60 -3.93 2.19
CA ASP A 29 15.34 -2.51 1.95
C ASP A 29 14.63 -1.91 3.16
N ALA A 30 15.42 -1.41 4.12
CA ALA A 30 14.89 -0.78 5.33
C ALA A 30 14.10 0.52 5.04
N ASP A 31 14.29 1.14 3.87
CA ASP A 31 13.61 2.39 3.52
C ASP A 31 12.13 2.16 3.18
N ILE A 32 11.70 0.92 2.89
CA ILE A 32 10.27 0.61 2.68
C ILE A 32 9.39 1.03 3.86
N VAL A 33 9.89 0.90 5.10
CA VAL A 33 9.17 1.32 6.31
C VAL A 33 9.00 2.84 6.34
N GLN A 34 10.02 3.59 5.92
CA GLN A 34 9.94 5.04 5.79
C GLN A 34 8.95 5.45 4.69
N ARG A 35 8.93 4.71 3.58
CA ARG A 35 7.99 4.92 2.47
C ARG A 35 6.55 4.69 2.91
N PHE A 36 6.28 3.65 3.70
CA PHE A 36 4.99 3.45 4.37
C PHE A 36 4.60 4.62 5.26
N ALA A 37 5.47 5.01 6.20
CA ALA A 37 5.18 6.09 7.14
C ALA A 37 4.86 7.40 6.42
N LYS A 38 5.60 7.74 5.36
CA LYS A 38 5.35 8.92 4.54
C LYS A 38 4.02 8.81 3.79
N ALA A 39 3.77 7.67 3.13
CA ALA A 39 2.55 7.44 2.37
C ALA A 39 1.29 7.54 3.24
N ILE A 40 1.29 6.88 4.42
CA ILE A 40 0.16 6.92 5.36
C ILE A 40 -0.09 8.36 5.82
N LYS A 41 0.96 9.10 6.19
CA LYS A 41 0.82 10.49 6.62
C LYS A 41 0.22 11.39 5.53
N GLU A 42 0.68 11.25 4.29
CA GLU A 42 0.18 12.05 3.17
C GLU A 42 -1.27 11.68 2.82
N LEU A 43 -1.63 10.39 2.85
CA LEU A 43 -3.01 9.94 2.64
C LEU A 43 -3.96 10.42 3.73
N GLN A 44 -3.53 10.38 5.00
CA GLN A 44 -4.31 10.90 6.12
C GLN A 44 -4.52 12.41 5.99
N SER A 45 -3.46 13.16 5.67
CA SER A 45 -3.55 14.60 5.47
C SER A 45 -4.51 14.97 4.34
N GLU A 46 -4.49 14.24 3.21
CA GLU A 46 -5.41 14.50 2.09
C GLU A 46 -6.84 14.11 2.45
N LYS A 47 -7.03 12.99 3.15
CA LYS A 47 -8.35 12.56 3.63
C LYS A 47 -8.98 13.62 4.55
N GLU A 48 -8.19 14.23 5.43
CA GLU A 48 -8.64 15.32 6.31
C GLU A 48 -9.04 16.57 5.51
N THR A 49 -8.31 16.93 4.46
CA THR A 49 -8.69 18.06 3.59
C THR A 49 -9.94 17.77 2.75
N MET A 50 -10.31 16.50 2.62
CA MET A 50 -11.50 16.04 1.89
C MET A 50 -12.69 15.73 2.81
N ALA A 51 -12.60 16.01 4.11
CA ALA A 51 -13.63 15.66 5.10
C ALA A 51 -15.02 16.29 4.82
N ASP A 52 -15.08 17.31 3.96
CA ASP A 52 -16.33 17.93 3.50
C ASP A 52 -17.11 17.06 2.50
N ILE A 53 -16.50 16.00 1.95
CA ILE A 53 -17.18 15.03 1.10
C ILE A 53 -17.91 14.03 1.99
N GLN A 54 -19.22 14.25 2.14
CA GLN A 54 -20.09 13.23 2.72
C GLN A 54 -20.03 11.98 1.83
N LEU A 55 -19.62 10.85 2.40
CA LEU A 55 -19.72 9.55 1.76
C LEU A 55 -20.98 8.83 2.25
N ASN A 56 -21.66 8.15 1.35
CA ASN A 56 -22.70 7.19 1.64
C ASN A 56 -22.10 5.97 2.38
N PRO A 57 -22.94 5.17 3.07
CA PRO A 57 -22.50 3.94 3.74
C PRO A 57 -21.94 2.84 2.84
N ASP A 58 -21.93 3.02 1.53
CA ASP A 58 -21.31 2.14 0.53
C ASP A 58 -19.97 2.69 -0.02
N GLY A 59 -19.53 3.86 0.46
CA GLY A 59 -18.28 4.51 0.08
C GLY A 59 -18.37 5.45 -1.13
N THR A 60 -19.56 5.67 -1.70
CA THR A 60 -19.75 6.66 -2.78
C THR A 60 -19.98 8.06 -2.22
N ALA A 61 -19.81 9.12 -3.01
CA ALA A 61 -20.19 10.48 -2.58
C ALA A 61 -21.72 10.62 -2.39
N ALA A 62 -22.12 11.34 -1.34
CA ALA A 62 -23.49 11.76 -1.08
C ALA A 62 -23.79 13.02 -1.91
N ILE A 63 -24.58 12.85 -2.97
CA ILE A 63 -24.76 13.83 -4.04
C ILE A 63 -26.22 14.28 -4.08
N ASN A 64 -26.45 15.60 -4.10
CA ASN A 64 -27.79 16.18 -4.07
C ASN A 64 -28.20 16.84 -5.42
N ASP A 65 -27.23 17.15 -6.29
CA ASP A 65 -27.44 17.70 -7.64
C ASP A 65 -26.25 17.36 -8.58
N MET A 66 -26.34 17.73 -9.86
CA MET A 66 -25.29 17.43 -10.84
C MET A 66 -23.99 18.21 -10.62
N SER A 67 -24.02 19.42 -10.05
CA SER A 67 -22.81 20.19 -9.78
C SER A 67 -22.02 19.60 -8.60
N SER A 68 -22.73 19.19 -7.55
CA SER A 68 -22.16 18.45 -6.41
C SER A 68 -21.65 17.05 -6.82
N LEU A 69 -22.25 16.41 -7.83
CA LEU A 69 -21.71 15.17 -8.42
C LEU A 69 -20.33 15.39 -9.05
N GLU A 70 -20.19 16.44 -9.87
CA GLU A 70 -18.94 16.74 -10.57
C GLU A 70 -17.81 17.08 -9.59
N GLU A 71 -18.09 17.94 -8.61
CA GLU A 71 -17.11 18.33 -7.59
C GLU A 71 -16.68 17.15 -6.72
N ALA A 72 -17.64 16.33 -6.28
CA ALA A 72 -17.34 15.15 -5.48
C ALA A 72 -16.57 14.09 -6.29
N SER A 73 -16.94 13.88 -7.55
CA SER A 73 -16.26 12.94 -8.44
C SER A 73 -14.82 13.37 -8.70
N ALA A 74 -14.59 14.64 -9.03
CA ALA A 74 -13.25 15.17 -9.29
C ALA A 74 -12.35 15.06 -8.05
N THR A 75 -12.92 15.19 -6.86
CA THR A 75 -12.15 15.09 -5.62
C THR A 75 -11.85 13.63 -5.29
N LEU A 76 -12.81 12.72 -5.44
CA LEU A 76 -12.58 11.28 -5.30
C LEU A 76 -11.55 10.75 -6.30
N GLU A 77 -11.57 11.24 -7.54
CA GLU A 77 -10.60 10.89 -8.57
C GLU A 77 -9.18 11.32 -8.17
N LYS A 78 -9.00 12.57 -7.70
CA LYS A 78 -7.70 13.05 -7.18
C LYS A 78 -7.18 12.19 -6.04
N PHE A 79 -8.06 11.77 -5.14
CA PHE A 79 -7.65 10.95 -4.01
C PHE A 79 -7.32 9.52 -4.43
N ASN A 80 -8.06 8.98 -5.40
CA ASN A 80 -7.74 7.70 -6.01
C ASN A 80 -6.35 7.73 -6.68
N ASP A 81 -6.05 8.80 -7.43
CA ASP A 81 -4.72 9.00 -8.02
C ASP A 81 -3.62 9.10 -6.97
N LEU A 82 -3.89 9.77 -5.84
CA LEU A 82 -2.97 9.82 -4.72
C LEU A 82 -2.74 8.42 -4.12
N ILE A 83 -3.80 7.63 -3.90
CA ILE A 83 -3.70 6.24 -3.42
C ILE A 83 -2.83 5.42 -4.37
N LYS A 84 -3.09 5.48 -5.68
CA LYS A 84 -2.27 4.82 -6.70
C LYS A 84 -0.80 5.24 -6.62
N GLN A 85 -0.53 6.55 -6.55
CA GLN A 85 0.82 7.07 -6.42
C GLN A 85 1.52 6.55 -5.16
N LYS A 86 0.83 6.53 -4.02
CA LYS A 86 1.42 6.11 -2.73
C LYS A 86 1.65 4.61 -2.66
N LEU A 87 0.74 3.79 -3.18
CA LEU A 87 0.97 2.35 -3.28
C LEU A 87 2.19 2.05 -4.13
N ASN A 88 2.29 2.69 -5.30
CA ASN A 88 3.42 2.47 -6.18
C ASN A 88 4.74 2.98 -5.57
N TYR A 89 4.69 4.09 -4.83
CA TYR A 89 5.84 4.62 -4.07
C TYR A 89 6.30 3.65 -2.98
N ILE A 90 5.38 3.07 -2.20
CA ILE A 90 5.70 2.11 -1.14
C ILE A 90 6.44 0.89 -1.70
N PHE A 91 6.00 0.34 -2.83
CA PHE A 91 6.58 -0.89 -3.37
C PHE A 91 7.62 -0.66 -4.47
N ASN A 92 7.85 0.58 -4.90
CA ASN A 92 8.68 0.90 -6.08
C ASN A 92 8.27 0.09 -7.32
N SER A 93 6.98 -0.19 -7.46
CA SER A 93 6.41 -1.00 -8.55
C SER A 93 4.98 -0.55 -8.81
N ASP A 94 4.47 -0.79 -10.02
CA ASP A 94 3.06 -0.60 -10.29
C ASP A 94 2.25 -1.76 -9.67
N VAL A 95 1.56 -1.47 -8.57
CA VAL A 95 0.86 -2.50 -7.77
C VAL A 95 -0.63 -2.21 -7.60
N TYR A 96 -1.09 -1.02 -7.95
CA TYR A 96 -2.47 -0.58 -7.67
C TYR A 96 -3.53 -1.56 -8.23
N ASP A 97 -3.40 -1.94 -9.51
CA ASP A 97 -4.39 -2.82 -10.15
C ASP A 97 -4.34 -4.25 -9.60
N VAL A 98 -3.15 -4.72 -9.21
CA VAL A 98 -2.95 -6.01 -8.55
C VAL A 98 -3.62 -6.03 -7.17
N VAL A 99 -3.49 -4.93 -6.43
CA VAL A 99 -4.03 -4.75 -5.08
C VAL A 99 -5.55 -4.73 -5.10
N PHE A 100 -6.16 -3.91 -5.96
CA PHE A 100 -7.61 -3.70 -5.91
C PHE A 100 -8.41 -4.57 -6.88
N ALA A 101 -7.78 -5.21 -7.87
CA ALA A 101 -8.43 -6.10 -8.83
C ALA A 101 -9.66 -5.44 -9.51
N GLY A 102 -9.51 -4.16 -9.89
CA GLY A 102 -10.57 -3.36 -10.52
C GLY A 102 -11.62 -2.79 -9.57
N GLN A 103 -11.53 -3.05 -8.26
CA GLN A 103 -12.41 -2.43 -7.28
C GLN A 103 -12.02 -0.99 -6.98
N SER A 104 -13.00 -0.19 -6.56
CA SER A 104 -12.73 1.15 -6.00
C SER A 104 -11.96 1.00 -4.68
N PRO A 105 -10.90 1.79 -4.43
CA PRO A 105 -10.19 1.78 -3.14
C PRO A 105 -11.09 2.26 -1.99
N PHE A 106 -12.21 2.92 -2.31
CA PHE A 106 -13.21 3.40 -1.36
C PHE A 106 -14.28 2.36 -1.03
N SER A 107 -14.22 1.16 -1.62
CA SER A 107 -15.16 0.08 -1.29
C SER A 107 -15.08 -0.25 0.20
N ILE A 108 -16.22 -0.42 0.85
CA ILE A 108 -16.27 -0.76 2.27
C ILE A 108 -16.10 -2.27 2.46
N VAL A 109 -15.17 -2.66 3.32
CA VAL A 109 -14.82 -4.06 3.57
C VAL A 109 -14.67 -4.37 5.06
N GLY A 110 -14.77 -5.66 5.38
CA GLY A 110 -14.63 -6.17 6.74
C GLY A 110 -15.82 -5.83 7.64
N LYS A 111 -15.77 -6.32 8.89
CA LYS A 111 -16.82 -6.08 9.90
C LYS A 111 -16.77 -4.68 10.49
N ASP A 112 -15.61 -4.03 10.42
CA ASP A 112 -15.37 -2.70 10.97
C ASP A 112 -15.68 -1.58 9.95
N HIS A 113 -16.23 -1.93 8.79
CA HIS A 113 -16.59 -1.00 7.72
C HIS A 113 -15.45 -0.05 7.28
N LYS A 114 -14.24 -0.59 7.13
CA LYS A 114 -13.07 0.17 6.66
C LYS A 114 -13.10 0.34 5.14
N LEU A 115 -12.48 1.40 4.63
CA LEU A 115 -12.24 1.51 3.20
C LEU A 115 -11.20 0.47 2.76
N LEU A 116 -11.34 -0.06 1.55
CA LEU A 116 -10.51 -1.14 1.03
C LEU A 116 -9.01 -0.79 1.04
N PHE A 117 -8.65 0.46 0.71
CA PHE A 117 -7.24 0.88 0.76
C PHE A 117 -6.68 0.91 2.19
N GLU A 118 -7.50 1.25 3.20
CA GLU A 118 -7.08 1.28 4.60
C GLU A 118 -6.82 -0.14 5.10
N ALA A 119 -7.76 -1.05 4.83
CA ALA A 119 -7.62 -2.47 5.17
C ALA A 119 -6.37 -3.08 4.52
N PHE A 120 -6.09 -2.74 3.26
CA PHE A 120 -4.88 -3.19 2.58
C PHE A 120 -3.60 -2.61 3.22
N LEU A 121 -3.54 -1.30 3.48
CA LEU A 121 -2.35 -0.67 4.03
C LEU A 121 -1.99 -1.21 5.42
N GLU A 122 -2.99 -1.49 6.26
CA GLU A 122 -2.78 -2.10 7.58
C GLU A 122 -2.15 -3.49 7.44
N ALA A 123 -2.76 -4.37 6.65
CA ALA A 123 -2.26 -5.74 6.45
C ALA A 123 -0.86 -5.76 5.80
N ALA A 124 -0.65 -4.90 4.79
CA ALA A 124 0.64 -4.78 4.12
C ALA A 124 1.73 -4.25 5.06
N PHE A 125 1.41 -3.29 5.92
CA PHE A 125 2.36 -2.74 6.90
C PHE A 125 2.80 -3.79 7.93
N GLU A 126 1.87 -4.62 8.43
CA GLU A 126 2.19 -5.71 9.35
C GLU A 126 3.16 -6.71 8.71
N MET A 127 2.83 -7.22 7.52
CA MET A 127 3.67 -8.17 6.79
C MET A 127 5.06 -7.59 6.47
N VAL A 128 5.12 -6.34 6.02
CA VAL A 128 6.40 -5.69 5.68
C VAL A 128 7.28 -5.51 6.91
N ASN A 129 6.71 -5.14 8.06
CA ASN A 129 7.50 -5.02 9.30
C ASN A 129 8.01 -6.37 9.79
N GLU A 130 7.21 -7.44 9.69
CA GLU A 130 7.65 -8.80 10.03
C GLU A 130 8.86 -9.21 9.18
N GLU A 131 8.75 -9.05 7.86
CA GLU A 131 9.78 -9.43 6.91
C GLU A 131 11.07 -8.61 7.05
N VAL A 132 10.95 -7.30 7.22
CA VAL A 132 12.10 -6.40 7.46
C VAL A 132 12.76 -6.71 8.81
N GLY A 133 11.96 -6.98 9.84
CA GLY A 133 12.44 -7.37 11.17
C GLY A 133 13.24 -8.68 11.13
N ALA A 134 12.68 -9.72 10.49
CA ALA A 134 13.32 -11.01 10.32
C ALA A 134 14.64 -10.90 9.52
N ALA A 135 14.65 -10.11 8.44
CA ALA A 135 15.85 -9.86 7.64
C ALA A 135 16.94 -9.14 8.45
N THR A 136 16.57 -8.19 9.30
CA THR A 136 17.51 -7.44 10.14
C THR A 136 18.13 -8.32 11.23
N GLN A 137 17.33 -9.13 11.92
CA GLN A 137 17.83 -10.08 12.92
C GLN A 137 18.78 -11.14 12.29
N SER A 138 18.45 -11.64 11.10
CA SER A 138 19.31 -12.56 10.34
C SER A 138 20.69 -11.96 10.02
N ARG A 139 20.74 -10.65 9.71
CA ARG A 139 22.01 -9.95 9.47
C ARG A 139 22.85 -9.89 10.74
N ILE A 140 22.27 -9.50 11.88
CA ILE A 140 23.01 -9.42 13.16
C ILE A 140 23.63 -10.78 13.50
N GLY A 141 22.87 -11.89 13.38
CA GLY A 141 23.40 -13.24 13.59
C GLY A 141 24.60 -13.57 12.69
N LYS A 142 24.48 -13.31 11.38
CA LYS A 142 25.55 -13.57 10.39
C LYS A 142 26.83 -12.73 10.64
N TYR A 143 26.69 -11.49 11.11
CA TYR A 143 27.84 -10.65 11.45
C TYR A 143 28.46 -11.08 12.78
N THR A 144 27.68 -11.43 13.80
CA THR A 144 28.22 -11.89 15.10
C THR A 144 28.96 -13.22 15.01
N ASP A 145 28.56 -14.13 14.10
CA ASP A 145 29.27 -15.40 13.91
C ASP A 145 30.57 -15.25 13.11
N LYS A 146 30.70 -14.18 12.31
CA LYS A 146 31.95 -13.83 11.61
C LYS A 146 33.08 -13.36 12.55
N TYR A 147 32.74 -12.92 13.76
CA TYR A 147 33.71 -12.47 14.78
C TYR A 147 33.91 -13.49 15.92
N LYS A 148 33.35 -14.71 15.80
CA LYS A 148 33.58 -15.85 16.71
C LYS A 148 34.71 -16.79 16.24
N LYS A 149 35.62 -16.32 15.40
CA LYS A 149 36.85 -17.05 15.04
C LYS A 149 38.08 -16.20 15.33
#